data_AF-A0A3D5LM35-F1
#
_entry.id   AF-A0A3D5LM35-F1
#
_cell.length_a   1.000
_cell.length_b   1.000
_cell.length_c   1.000
_cell.angle_alpha   90.00
_cell.angle_beta   90.00
_cell.angle_gamma   90.00
#
_symmetry.space_group_name_H-M   'P 1'
#
loop_
_entity.id
_entity.type
_entity.pdbx_description
1 polymer ?
#
loop_
_entity_poly.entity_id
_entity_poly.type
_entity_poly.pdbx_seq_one_letter_code
_entity_poly.pdbx_strand_id
1 'polypeptide(L)'
;MSLIFEETKTLTPNDTKTNVPLQFYVAEELEKMKIEFSYSPKNLDDEEKAHKYIDDGFEKYAPEPYRKGYKPWYEYLPVKNLLTVSLDSPDGYIGCAHRQDSRQTHIISETESSRGFIKTRLTSGLYRITINVHALVTDECTFNIKVFGEVKSNA
;
A
#
# COMPACT_ATOMS: atom_id res chain seq x y z
N MET A 1 16.00 -2.09 17.02
CA MET A 1 14.60 -1.84 16.64
C MET A 1 13.65 -2.75 17.42
N SER A 2 12.53 -2.23 17.88
CA SER A 2 11.44 -2.96 18.55
C SER A 2 10.13 -2.79 17.77
N LEU A 3 9.21 -3.76 17.89
CA LEU A 3 7.87 -3.67 17.30
C LEU A 3 7.04 -2.64 18.08
N ILE A 4 6.43 -1.70 17.36
CA ILE A 4 5.56 -0.64 17.90
C ILE A 4 4.10 -0.93 17.60
N PHE A 5 3.81 -1.42 16.39
CA PHE A 5 2.46 -1.64 15.91
C PHE A 5 2.42 -2.83 14.96
N GLU A 6 1.36 -3.63 15.04
CA GLU A 6 1.06 -4.69 14.10
C GLU A 6 -0.46 -4.77 13.90
N GLU A 7 -0.89 -4.93 12.64
CA GLU A 7 -2.29 -5.11 12.28
C GLU A 7 -2.42 -6.08 11.11
N THR A 8 -3.50 -6.88 11.13
CA THR A 8 -3.88 -7.75 10.02
C THR A 8 -5.36 -7.58 9.73
N LYS A 9 -5.72 -7.34 8.46
CA LYS A 9 -7.12 -7.17 8.06
C LYS A 9 -7.39 -7.79 6.69
N THR A 10 -8.55 -8.43 6.56
CA THR A 10 -9.08 -8.92 5.29
C THR A 10 -10.01 -7.88 4.68
N LEU A 11 -9.81 -7.64 3.39
CA LEU A 11 -10.59 -6.73 2.56
C LEU A 11 -11.34 -7.54 1.49
N THR A 12 -12.42 -6.97 1.00
CA THR A 12 -13.29 -7.53 -0.04
C THR A 12 -13.41 -6.53 -1.20
N PRO A 13 -13.94 -6.93 -2.38
CA PRO A 13 -14.17 -6.00 -3.49
C PRO A 13 -14.93 -4.71 -3.11
N ASN A 14 -15.78 -4.75 -2.08
CA ASN A 14 -16.50 -3.58 -1.56
C ASN A 14 -15.58 -2.50 -0.96
N ASP A 15 -14.36 -2.86 -0.59
CA ASP A 15 -13.35 -1.94 -0.06
C ASP A 15 -12.55 -1.25 -1.18
N THR A 16 -12.78 -1.58 -2.46
CA THR A 16 -12.10 -0.94 -3.59
C THR A 16 -12.34 0.58 -3.60
N LYS A 17 -11.27 1.36 -3.80
CA LYS A 17 -11.23 2.83 -3.76
C LYS A 17 -11.55 3.43 -2.40
N THR A 18 -11.39 2.65 -1.31
CA THR A 18 -11.46 3.17 0.05
C THR A 18 -10.06 3.37 0.65
N ASN A 19 -10.03 4.01 1.82
CA ASN A 19 -8.82 4.20 2.61
C ASN A 19 -9.04 3.55 3.98
N VAL A 20 -8.09 2.73 4.42
CA VAL A 20 -8.12 2.08 5.74
C VAL A 20 -7.09 2.77 6.65
N PRO A 21 -7.54 3.71 7.53
CA PRO A 21 -6.64 4.37 8.46
C PRO A 21 -6.33 3.47 9.66
N LEU A 22 -5.06 3.38 10.02
CA LEU A 22 -4.51 2.63 11.14
C LEU A 22 -3.69 3.58 12.00
N GLN A 23 -4.12 3.80 13.24
CA GLN A 23 -3.47 4.75 14.15
C GLN A 23 -2.66 4.01 15.21
N PHE A 24 -1.48 4.54 15.52
CA PHE A 24 -0.62 4.01 16.56
C PHE A 24 0.17 5.13 17.24
N TYR A 25 0.51 4.94 18.50
CA TYR A 25 1.24 5.92 19.28
C TYR A 25 2.72 5.56 19.35
N VAL A 26 3.57 6.54 19.10
CA VAL A 26 5.03 6.45 19.25
C VAL A 26 5.39 7.19 20.54
N ALA A 27 5.86 6.46 21.54
CA ALA A 27 6.08 7.01 22.88
C ALA A 27 7.27 7.97 22.97
N GLU A 28 8.33 7.69 22.24
CA GLU A 28 9.60 8.42 22.26
C GLU A 28 10.03 8.75 20.84
N GLU A 29 10.83 9.82 20.68
CA GLU A 29 11.39 10.17 19.37
C GLU A 29 12.18 8.99 18.79
N LEU A 30 11.93 8.68 17.52
CA LEU A 30 12.62 7.61 16.81
C LEU A 30 13.78 8.19 15.99
N GLU A 31 14.92 7.52 16.04
CA GLU A 31 15.99 7.70 15.08
C GLU A 31 15.61 7.10 13.73
N LYS A 32 14.90 5.96 13.73
CA LYS A 32 14.49 5.26 12.51
C LYS A 32 13.18 4.50 12.70
N MET A 33 12.33 4.55 11.69
CA MET A 33 11.13 3.74 11.56
C MET A 33 11.27 2.79 10.37
N LYS A 34 10.89 1.52 10.58
CA LYS A 34 10.74 0.51 9.54
C LYS A 34 9.30 0.05 9.46
N ILE A 35 8.71 0.11 8.28
CA ILE A 35 7.37 -0.42 7.99
C ILE A 35 7.54 -1.65 7.11
N GLU A 36 7.06 -2.79 7.58
CA GLU A 36 6.91 -4.00 6.77
C GLU A 36 5.45 -4.16 6.42
N PHE A 37 5.14 -4.19 5.13
CA PHE A 37 3.79 -4.32 4.61
C PHE A 37 3.71 -5.49 3.64
N SER A 38 2.67 -6.30 3.76
CA SER A 38 2.39 -7.33 2.77
C SER A 38 0.90 -7.56 2.59
N TYR A 39 0.51 -8.08 1.42
CA TYR A 39 -0.85 -8.53 1.17
C TYR A 39 -0.92 -9.73 0.23
N SER A 40 -2.00 -10.49 0.34
CA SER A 40 -2.25 -11.67 -0.47
C SER A 40 -3.76 -11.93 -0.61
N PRO A 41 -4.24 -12.46 -1.74
CA PRO A 41 -3.51 -12.70 -3.00
C PRO A 41 -3.13 -11.39 -3.71
N LYS A 42 -2.08 -11.45 -4.55
CA LYS A 42 -1.66 -10.35 -5.42
C LYS A 42 -2.30 -10.44 -6.81
N ASN A 43 -2.35 -11.64 -7.35
CA ASN A 43 -2.87 -11.92 -8.68
C ASN A 43 -4.28 -12.51 -8.58
N LEU A 44 -5.09 -12.25 -9.61
CA LEU A 44 -6.31 -12.98 -9.87
C LEU A 44 -5.98 -14.18 -10.78
N ASP A 45 -6.15 -15.39 -10.25
CA ASP A 45 -5.87 -16.63 -10.99
C ASP A 45 -7.07 -17.12 -11.81
N ASP A 46 -8.28 -16.60 -11.54
CA ASP A 46 -9.49 -16.86 -12.32
C ASP A 46 -9.43 -16.12 -13.67
N GLU A 47 -9.18 -16.87 -14.74
CA GLU A 47 -9.01 -16.34 -16.09
C GLU A 47 -10.29 -15.73 -16.65
N GLU A 48 -11.46 -16.32 -16.40
CA GLU A 48 -12.74 -15.79 -16.90
C GLU A 48 -13.03 -14.43 -16.24
N LYS A 49 -12.81 -14.33 -14.93
CA LYS A 49 -12.95 -13.08 -14.19
C LYS A 49 -11.90 -12.05 -14.63
N ALA A 50 -10.67 -12.48 -14.89
CA ALA A 50 -9.61 -11.61 -15.38
C ALA A 50 -9.92 -11.05 -16.78
N HIS A 51 -10.38 -11.89 -17.69
CA HIS A 51 -10.82 -11.49 -19.03
C HIS A 51 -11.93 -10.45 -18.94
N LYS A 52 -12.94 -10.69 -18.09
CA LYS A 52 -14.01 -9.73 -17.84
C LYS A 52 -13.51 -8.37 -17.35
N TYR A 53 -12.59 -8.33 -16.37
CA TYR A 53 -12.02 -7.06 -15.90
C TYR A 53 -11.30 -6.28 -17.00
N ILE A 54 -10.58 -6.99 -17.87
CA ILE A 54 -9.84 -6.37 -18.98
C ILE A 54 -10.81 -5.83 -20.01
N ASP A 55 -11.83 -6.59 -20.38
CA ASP A 55 -12.86 -6.15 -21.34
C ASP A 55 -13.67 -4.97 -20.82
N ASP A 56 -14.16 -5.02 -19.58
CA ASP A 56 -14.87 -3.92 -18.93
C ASP A 56 -13.96 -2.66 -18.87
N GLY A 57 -12.67 -2.85 -18.62
CA GLY A 57 -11.67 -1.78 -18.61
C GLY A 57 -11.48 -1.14 -19.98
N PHE A 58 -11.35 -1.95 -21.02
CA PHE A 58 -11.23 -1.45 -22.37
C PHE A 58 -12.52 -0.78 -22.86
N GLU A 59 -13.72 -1.30 -22.56
CA GLU A 59 -14.98 -0.64 -22.93
C GLU A 59 -15.08 0.76 -22.33
N LYS A 60 -14.63 0.90 -21.08
CA LYS A 60 -14.68 2.16 -20.35
C LYS A 60 -13.62 3.17 -20.78
N TYR A 61 -12.38 2.74 -20.98
CA TYR A 61 -11.24 3.64 -21.15
C TYR A 61 -10.67 3.66 -22.57
N ALA A 62 -11.00 2.67 -23.41
CA ALA A 62 -10.54 2.56 -24.78
C ALA A 62 -11.65 2.00 -25.72
N PRO A 63 -12.83 2.64 -25.79
CA PRO A 63 -13.89 2.21 -26.70
C PRO A 63 -13.46 2.35 -28.16
N GLU A 64 -14.16 1.70 -29.08
CA GLU A 64 -13.93 1.91 -30.51
C GLU A 64 -14.05 3.40 -30.89
N PRO A 65 -13.19 3.92 -31.79
CA PRO A 65 -12.18 3.19 -32.57
C PRO A 65 -10.81 3.02 -31.89
N TYR A 66 -10.63 3.52 -30.66
CA TYR A 66 -9.34 3.55 -29.97
C TYR A 66 -8.81 2.15 -29.64
N ARG A 67 -9.69 1.17 -29.46
CA ARG A 67 -9.29 -0.21 -29.14
C ARG A 67 -8.35 -0.84 -30.16
N LYS A 68 -8.41 -0.44 -31.43
CA LYS A 68 -7.56 -0.99 -32.51
C LYS A 68 -6.05 -0.89 -32.25
N GLY A 69 -5.61 0.03 -31.38
CA GLY A 69 -4.21 0.17 -30.98
C GLY A 69 -3.78 -0.68 -29.78
N TYR A 70 -4.72 -1.38 -29.13
CA TYR A 70 -4.44 -2.19 -27.94
C TYR A 70 -4.11 -3.63 -28.30
N LYS A 71 -3.36 -4.29 -27.43
CA LYS A 71 -2.97 -5.69 -27.56
C LYS A 71 -4.19 -6.60 -27.28
N PRO A 72 -4.13 -7.88 -27.66
CA PRO A 72 -5.09 -8.87 -27.18
C PRO A 72 -5.15 -8.91 -25.65
N TRP A 73 -6.32 -9.23 -25.11
CA TRP A 73 -6.58 -9.14 -23.67
C TRP A 73 -5.60 -9.96 -22.81
N TYR A 74 -5.19 -11.14 -23.26
CA TYR A 74 -4.30 -12.03 -22.52
C TYR A 74 -2.89 -11.45 -22.30
N GLU A 75 -2.47 -10.45 -23.07
CA GLU A 75 -1.20 -9.73 -22.85
C GLU A 75 -1.23 -8.79 -21.63
N TYR A 76 -2.41 -8.57 -21.03
CA TYR A 76 -2.60 -7.76 -19.83
C TYR A 76 -2.70 -8.60 -18.56
N LEU A 77 -2.52 -9.92 -18.66
CA LEU A 77 -2.46 -10.82 -17.51
C LEU A 77 -1.10 -10.76 -16.79
N PRO A 78 -1.07 -11.09 -15.48
CA PRO A 78 -2.23 -11.28 -14.61
C PRO A 78 -2.84 -9.95 -14.16
N VAL A 79 -4.17 -9.95 -13.97
CA VAL A 79 -4.87 -8.84 -13.29
C VAL A 79 -4.55 -8.89 -11.80
N LYS A 80 -4.32 -7.74 -11.16
CA LYS A 80 -3.72 -7.66 -9.83
C LYS A 80 -4.55 -6.83 -8.85
N ASN A 81 -4.58 -7.27 -7.59
CA ASN A 81 -4.90 -6.40 -6.47
C ASN A 81 -3.84 -5.30 -6.35
N LEU A 82 -4.22 -4.12 -5.89
CA LEU A 82 -3.28 -3.01 -5.66
C LEU A 82 -3.62 -2.28 -4.37
N LEU A 83 -2.77 -2.48 -3.37
CA LEU A 83 -2.75 -1.73 -2.12
C LEU A 83 -1.45 -0.93 -2.02
N THR A 84 -1.54 0.31 -1.57
CA THR A 84 -0.38 1.18 -1.31
C THR A 84 -0.42 1.73 0.11
N VAL A 85 0.71 2.25 0.59
CA VAL A 85 0.88 2.67 2.00
C VAL A 85 1.30 4.12 2.05
N SER A 86 0.54 4.92 2.79
CA SER A 86 0.91 6.28 3.18
C SER A 86 1.10 6.40 4.69
N LEU A 87 1.86 7.41 5.09
CA LEU A 87 2.21 7.69 6.48
C LEU A 87 2.00 9.18 6.79
N ASP A 88 1.30 9.45 7.88
CA ASP A 88 1.22 10.74 8.54
C ASP A 88 1.91 10.65 9.92
N SER A 89 2.66 11.69 10.27
CA SER A 89 3.18 11.93 11.62
C SER A 89 2.29 12.92 12.37
N PRO A 90 2.55 13.18 13.66
CA PRO A 90 1.92 14.25 14.41
C PRO A 90 2.05 15.62 13.73
N ASP A 91 3.15 15.82 13.00
CA ASP A 91 3.51 17.07 12.33
C ASP A 91 2.98 17.16 10.88
N GLY A 92 2.34 16.10 10.37
CA GLY A 92 1.67 16.09 9.08
C GLY A 92 2.08 14.93 8.17
N TYR A 93 1.76 15.07 6.88
CA TYR A 93 1.94 14.02 5.89
C TYR A 93 3.43 13.77 5.57
N ILE A 94 3.91 12.53 5.74
CA ILE A 94 5.28 12.12 5.41
C ILE A 94 5.38 11.68 3.95
N GLY A 95 4.38 10.96 3.44
CA GLY A 95 4.43 10.45 2.06
C GLY A 95 3.63 9.20 1.81
N CYS A 96 3.72 8.73 0.57
CA CYS A 96 3.07 7.51 0.10
C CYS A 96 3.98 6.73 -0.83
N ALA A 97 4.16 5.45 -0.54
CA ALA A 97 4.82 4.51 -1.42
C ALA A 97 3.78 3.86 -2.35
N HIS A 98 3.64 4.42 -3.55
CA HIS A 98 2.83 3.85 -4.64
C HIS A 98 3.53 2.65 -5.31
N ARG A 99 3.93 1.64 -4.53
CA ARG A 99 4.59 0.44 -5.04
C ARG A 99 3.57 -0.65 -5.36
N GLN A 100 3.80 -1.35 -6.47
CA GLN A 100 2.93 -2.45 -6.87
C GLN A 100 3.22 -3.74 -6.11
N ASP A 101 4.44 -3.95 -5.62
CA ASP A 101 4.83 -5.20 -4.96
C ASP A 101 3.95 -5.47 -3.73
N SER A 102 3.53 -6.73 -3.58
CA SER A 102 2.72 -7.17 -2.44
C SER A 102 3.52 -7.43 -1.17
N ARG A 103 4.83 -7.23 -1.20
CA ARG A 103 5.72 -7.24 -0.04
C ARG A 103 6.61 -6.02 -0.13
N GLN A 104 6.58 -5.18 0.89
CA GLN A 104 7.25 -3.90 0.89
C GLN A 104 7.91 -3.69 2.24
N THR A 105 9.14 -3.19 2.20
CA THR A 105 9.83 -2.67 3.37
C THR A 105 10.16 -1.21 3.11
N HIS A 106 9.75 -0.34 4.03
CA HIS A 106 10.00 1.09 3.98
C HIS A 106 10.79 1.51 5.20
N ILE A 107 11.81 2.33 4.98
CA ILE A 107 12.61 2.97 6.01
C ILE A 107 12.33 4.46 5.97
N ILE A 108 12.13 5.07 7.13
CA ILE A 108 11.96 6.51 7.30
C ILE A 108 12.87 6.95 8.46
N SER A 109 13.66 7.98 8.23
CA SER A 109 14.43 8.69 9.23
C SER A 109 14.73 10.12 8.76
N GLU A 110 15.45 10.87 9.60
CA GLU A 110 15.93 12.21 9.28
C GLU A 110 17.03 12.19 8.19
N THR A 111 17.77 11.09 8.07
CA THR A 111 18.94 10.97 7.18
C THR A 111 18.67 10.15 5.92
N GLU A 112 17.75 9.19 5.98
CA GLU A 112 17.35 8.31 4.88
C GLU A 112 15.85 8.10 4.84
N SER A 113 15.28 7.95 3.65
CA SER A 113 13.87 7.62 3.52
C SER A 113 13.64 6.85 2.22
N SER A 114 12.74 5.88 2.28
CA SER A 114 12.31 5.11 1.13
C SER A 114 11.58 5.99 0.13
N ARG A 115 11.81 5.76 -1.17
CA ARG A 115 11.15 6.52 -2.24
C ARG A 115 9.63 6.51 -2.05
N GLY A 116 9.04 7.70 -2.10
CA GLY A 116 7.62 7.94 -1.79
C GLY A 116 7.41 8.65 -0.45
N PHE A 117 8.40 8.58 0.44
CA PHE A 117 8.42 9.27 1.74
C PHE A 117 9.48 10.36 1.76
N ILE A 118 9.22 11.44 2.49
CA ILE A 118 10.22 12.47 2.76
C ILE A 118 11.14 12.01 3.90
N LYS A 119 12.37 12.52 3.91
CA LYS A 119 13.24 12.43 5.09
C LYS A 119 12.70 13.38 6.14
N THR A 120 12.51 12.90 7.36
CA THR A 120 11.90 13.69 8.42
C THR A 120 12.33 13.19 9.79
N ARG A 121 12.37 14.09 10.75
CA ARG A 121 12.41 13.73 12.17
C ARG A 121 11.13 12.99 12.55
N LEU A 122 11.27 11.96 13.38
CA LEU A 122 10.16 11.11 13.84
C LEU A 122 9.86 11.42 15.31
N THR A 123 9.05 12.47 15.53
CA THR A 123 8.63 12.93 16.86
C THR A 123 7.78 11.89 17.59
N SER A 124 7.73 11.96 18.91
CA SER A 124 6.72 11.20 19.67
C SER A 124 5.32 11.74 19.39
N GLY A 125 4.32 10.88 19.44
CA GLY A 125 2.93 11.25 19.21
C GLY A 125 2.13 10.23 18.42
N LEU A 126 0.97 10.66 17.94
CA LEU A 126 0.05 9.83 17.17
C LEU A 126 0.44 9.81 15.68
N TYR A 127 0.75 8.63 15.17
CA TYR A 127 0.98 8.39 13.74
C TYR A 127 -0.24 7.73 13.12
N ARG A 128 -0.38 7.89 11.82
CA ARG A 128 -1.39 7.20 11.02
C ARG A 128 -0.75 6.59 9.79
N ILE A 129 -0.87 5.27 9.65
CA ILE A 129 -0.70 4.61 8.37
C ILE A 129 -2.06 4.54 7.69
N THR A 130 -2.09 4.84 6.39
CA THR A 130 -3.29 4.62 5.58
C THR A 130 -2.98 3.60 4.50
N ILE A 131 -3.76 2.50 4.48
CA ILE A 131 -3.75 1.56 3.37
C ILE A 131 -4.71 2.10 2.30
N ASN A 132 -4.16 2.51 1.16
CA ASN A 132 -4.96 3.01 0.04
C ASN A 132 -5.33 1.82 -0.86
N VAL A 133 -6.62 1.50 -0.93
CA VAL A 133 -7.13 0.33 -1.64
C VAL A 133 -7.46 0.74 -3.07
N HIS A 134 -6.51 0.64 -4.00
CA HIS A 134 -6.75 1.09 -5.38
C HIS A 134 -7.64 0.12 -6.16
N ALA A 135 -7.41 -1.18 -5.99
CA ALA A 135 -8.16 -2.23 -6.69
C ALA A 135 -8.13 -3.54 -5.89
N LEU A 136 -9.30 -4.16 -5.73
CA LEU A 136 -9.47 -5.54 -5.26
C LEU A 136 -10.25 -6.33 -6.31
N VAL A 137 -9.57 -7.24 -6.97
CA VAL A 137 -10.07 -8.07 -8.09
C VAL A 137 -10.36 -9.51 -7.66
N THR A 138 -9.74 -9.96 -6.57
CA THR A 138 -10.04 -11.24 -5.91
C THR A 138 -11.17 -11.09 -4.90
N ASP A 139 -11.79 -12.20 -4.49
CA ASP A 139 -12.95 -12.16 -3.57
C ASP A 139 -12.57 -11.70 -2.17
N GLU A 140 -11.35 -12.01 -1.75
CA GLU A 140 -10.74 -11.51 -0.52
C GLU A 140 -9.28 -11.14 -0.76
N CYS A 141 -8.76 -10.19 0.03
CA CYS A 141 -7.36 -9.83 0.10
C CYS A 141 -6.99 -9.44 1.53
N THR A 142 -6.08 -10.18 2.15
CA THR A 142 -5.61 -9.91 3.51
C THR A 142 -4.28 -9.18 3.44
N PHE A 143 -4.17 -8.07 4.18
CA PHE A 143 -2.89 -7.41 4.42
C PHE A 143 -2.41 -7.64 5.85
N ASN A 144 -1.09 -7.66 6.02
CA ASN A 144 -0.39 -7.58 7.30
C ASN A 144 0.55 -6.38 7.25
N ILE A 145 0.59 -5.61 8.32
CA ILE A 145 1.51 -4.49 8.47
C ILE A 145 2.17 -4.51 9.85
N LYS A 146 3.46 -4.24 9.89
CA LYS A 146 4.27 -4.13 11.11
C LYS A 146 5.08 -2.85 11.06
N VAL A 147 5.12 -2.13 12.18
CA VAL A 147 5.92 -0.93 12.35
C VAL A 147 6.92 -1.20 13.45
N PHE A 148 8.19 -1.00 13.13
CA PHE A 148 9.29 -1.09 14.07
C PHE A 148 9.93 0.29 14.24
N GLY A 149 10.38 0.58 15.46
CA GLY A 149 11.12 1.80 15.75
C GLY A 149 12.46 1.53 16.42
N GLU A 150 13.40 2.42 16.14
CA GLU A 150 14.66 2.57 16.86
C GLU A 150 14.60 3.90 17.60
N VAL A 151 14.56 3.86 18.93
CA VAL A 151 14.48 5.07 19.76
C VAL A 151 15.79 5.84 19.64
N LYS A 152 15.69 7.16 19.52
CA LYS A 152 16.86 8.04 19.46
C LYS A 152 17.59 8.03 20.79
N SER A 153 18.88 7.72 20.77
CA SER A 153 19.69 7.76 21.99
C SER A 153 19.92 9.21 22.41
N ASN A 154 19.66 9.52 23.69
CA ASN A 154 20.06 10.79 24.29
C ASN A 154 21.58 10.77 24.50
N ALA A 155 22.33 11.28 23.53
CA ALA A 155 23.75 11.59 23.69
C ALA A 155 23.94 12.93 24.40
#